data_AF-A0A0A9EXX0-F1
#
_entry.id   AF-A0A0A9EXX0-F1
#
_cell.length_a   1.000
_cell.length_b   1.000
_cell.length_c   1.000
_cell.angle_alpha   90.00
_cell.angle_beta   90.00
_cell.angle_gamma   90.00
#
_symmetry.space_group_name_H-M   'P 1'
#
loop_
_entity.id
_entity.type
_entity.pdbx_description
1 polymer ?
#
loop_
_entity_poly.entity_id
_entity_poly.type
_entity_poly.pdbx_seq_one_letter_code
_entity_poly.pdbx_strand_id
1 'polypeptide(L)'
;MGGVDLWKNEDDVSDAYLPQSMHDKKLEVVSFTGMLHLGRLQVGLSCAQRLAQGHHLKIEISTTMPIQVDGEPWSQEPCTIEDSHHNQAFMLKRVSEEPFGHAASIMADILENAENSGVISALQKRTLLQEIASRLL
;
A
#
# COMPACT_ATOMS: atom_id res chain seq x y z
N MET A 1 -11.91 2.15 -7.28
CA MET A 1 -12.07 0.84 -6.64
C MET A 1 -11.63 1.00 -5.20
N GLY A 2 -12.56 0.83 -4.26
CA GLY A 2 -12.31 1.03 -2.83
C GLY A 2 -11.62 -0.20 -2.25
N GLY A 3 -10.30 -0.16 -2.20
CA GLY A 3 -9.50 -1.08 -1.41
C GLY A 3 -8.78 -0.30 -0.33
N VAL A 4 -8.76 -0.82 0.89
CA VAL A 4 -7.91 -0.33 1.96
C VAL A 4 -6.61 -1.13 1.93
N ASP A 5 -5.47 -0.44 2.04
CA ASP A 5 -4.18 -1.09 2.28
C ASP A 5 -4.12 -1.50 3.75
N LEU A 6 -4.29 -2.80 4.01
CA LEU A 6 -4.31 -3.36 5.37
C LEU A 6 -2.89 -3.56 5.93
N TRP A 7 -1.85 -3.58 5.09
CA TRP A 7 -0.48 -3.84 5.54
C TRP A 7 0.28 -2.56 5.87
N LYS A 8 -0.14 -1.42 5.30
CA LYS A 8 0.42 -0.12 5.61
C LYS A 8 0.11 0.28 7.05
N ASN A 9 1.16 0.59 7.79
CA ASN A 9 1.06 1.19 9.11
C ASN A 9 1.88 2.49 9.09
N GLU A 10 1.31 3.60 9.56
CA GLU A 10 1.97 4.91 9.57
C GLU A 10 2.97 5.04 10.73
N ASP A 11 2.81 4.20 11.75
CA ASP A 11 3.74 4.10 12.86
C ASP A 11 4.97 3.30 12.45
N ASP A 12 6.02 4.02 12.05
CA ASP A 12 7.40 3.57 11.76
C ASP A 12 8.12 2.98 13.00
N VAL A 13 7.38 2.42 13.95
CA VAL A 13 7.92 1.76 15.14
C VAL A 13 8.44 0.39 14.72
N SER A 14 9.67 0.37 14.18
CA SER A 14 10.60 -0.77 14.10
C SER A 14 9.93 -2.15 14.12
N ASP A 15 8.95 -2.37 13.24
CA ASP A 15 8.24 -3.62 13.24
C ASP A 15 9.10 -4.60 12.42
N ALA A 16 9.22 -5.84 12.86
CA ALA A 16 10.12 -6.82 12.24
C ALA A 16 9.68 -7.27 10.83
N TYR A 17 8.65 -6.63 10.27
CA TYR A 17 8.02 -6.97 9.00
C TYR A 17 8.58 -6.15 7.85
N LEU A 18 8.65 -6.79 6.68
CA LEU A 18 9.05 -6.12 5.46
C LEU A 18 7.84 -5.45 4.80
N PRO A 19 8.07 -4.47 3.91
CA PRO A 19 7.02 -3.93 3.05
C PRO A 19 6.31 -5.04 2.27
N GLN A 20 5.01 -4.90 2.08
CA GLN A 20 4.21 -5.84 1.28
C GLN A 20 4.70 -5.87 -0.17
N SER A 21 4.73 -7.06 -0.76
CA SER A 21 5.09 -7.24 -2.17
C SER A 21 4.33 -8.41 -2.80
N MET A 22 3.72 -8.19 -3.97
CA MET A 22 3.02 -9.26 -4.69
C MET A 22 3.93 -10.31 -5.34
N HIS A 23 5.25 -10.11 -5.35
CA HIS A 23 6.19 -10.93 -6.13
C HIS A 23 7.33 -11.52 -5.30
N ASP A 24 7.33 -11.33 -3.99
CA ASP A 24 8.35 -11.88 -3.08
C ASP A 24 7.97 -13.25 -2.50
N LYS A 25 6.78 -13.76 -2.88
CA LYS A 25 6.23 -15.06 -2.46
C LYS A 25 5.97 -15.15 -0.96
N LYS A 26 5.78 -14.02 -0.28
CA LYS A 26 5.36 -13.97 1.12
C LYS A 26 3.87 -13.67 1.21
N LEU A 27 3.27 -14.18 2.27
CA LEU A 27 1.91 -13.92 2.67
C LEU A 27 1.92 -13.03 3.90
N GLU A 28 1.08 -12.00 3.87
CA GLU A 28 0.84 -11.07 4.96
C GLU A 28 -0.40 -11.50 5.77
N VAL A 29 -0.25 -11.63 7.09
CA VAL A 29 -1.36 -11.95 7.99
C VAL A 29 -1.71 -10.73 8.83
N VAL A 30 -2.95 -10.28 8.73
CA VAL A 30 -3.48 -9.15 9.49
C VAL A 30 -4.74 -9.53 10.25
N SER A 31 -5.03 -8.79 11.32
CA SER A 31 -6.29 -8.92 12.07
C SER A 31 -6.90 -7.56 12.38
N PHE A 32 -8.21 -7.59 12.57
CA PHE A 32 -9.00 -6.47 13.07
C PHE A 32 -10.04 -7.00 14.05
N THR A 33 -10.47 -6.15 14.97
CA THR A 33 -11.21 -6.55 16.18
C THR A 33 -12.73 -6.45 16.03
N GLY A 34 -13.25 -5.90 14.93
CA GLY A 34 -14.68 -5.84 14.66
C GLY A 34 -15.06 -4.87 13.54
N MET A 35 -16.37 -4.76 13.28
CA MET A 35 -16.91 -3.96 12.18
C MET A 35 -16.60 -2.47 12.31
N LEU A 36 -16.64 -1.90 13.52
CA LEU A 36 -16.31 -0.50 13.73
C LEU A 36 -14.82 -0.22 13.42
N HIS A 37 -13.95 -1.14 13.83
CA HIS A 37 -12.52 -1.06 13.51
C HIS A 37 -12.34 -1.13 11.98
N LEU A 38 -12.94 -2.11 11.32
CA LEU A 38 -12.90 -2.24 9.85
C LEU A 38 -13.44 -0.99 9.13
N GLY A 39 -14.52 -0.38 9.64
CA GLY A 39 -15.05 0.88 9.11
C GLY A 39 -14.06 2.04 9.22
N ARG A 40 -13.29 2.12 10.31
CA ARG A 40 -12.20 3.11 10.47
C ARG A 40 -11.02 2.82 9.56
N LEU A 41 -10.66 1.54 9.34
CA LEU A 41 -9.64 1.15 8.34
C LEU A 41 -10.01 1.69 6.96
N GLN A 42 -11.27 1.50 6.54
CA GLN A 42 -11.74 1.91 5.21
C GLN A 42 -11.64 3.42 4.96
N VAL A 43 -11.74 4.24 6.01
CA VAL A 43 -11.64 5.72 5.92
C VAL A 43 -10.26 6.26 6.33
N GLY A 44 -9.28 5.39 6.59
CA GLY A 44 -7.92 5.79 6.96
C GLY A 44 -7.80 6.40 8.37
N LEU A 45 -8.70 6.06 9.30
CA LEU A 45 -8.67 6.53 10.69
C LEU A 45 -8.12 5.48 11.67
N SER A 46 -7.64 4.34 11.17
CA SER A 46 -7.08 3.25 11.96
C SER A 46 -6.18 2.38 11.07
N CYS A 47 -5.39 1.48 11.67
CA CYS A 47 -4.52 0.53 10.99
C CYS A 47 -4.82 -0.91 11.45
N ALA A 48 -4.65 -1.88 10.57
CA ALA A 48 -4.84 -3.29 10.93
C ALA A 48 -3.65 -3.79 11.75
N GLN A 49 -3.89 -4.77 12.62
CA GLN A 49 -2.80 -5.37 13.39
C GLN A 49 -2.09 -6.42 12.55
N ARG A 50 -0.81 -6.20 12.24
CA ARG A 50 0.06 -7.20 11.58
C ARG A 50 0.39 -8.33 12.54
N LEU A 51 0.14 -9.56 12.12
CA LEU A 51 0.34 -10.76 12.94
C LEU A 51 1.55 -11.59 12.52
N ALA A 52 1.79 -11.71 11.20
CA ALA A 52 2.88 -12.51 10.66
C ALA A 52 3.15 -12.15 9.19
N GLN A 53 4.37 -12.44 8.73
CA GLN A 53 4.75 -12.43 7.32
C GLN A 53 5.63 -13.65 7.02
N GLY A 54 5.33 -14.43 5.97
CA GLY A 54 6.08 -15.66 5.70
C GLY A 54 5.72 -16.38 4.39
N HIS A 55 6.47 -17.43 4.06
CA HIS A 55 6.29 -18.19 2.81
C HIS A 55 5.29 -19.36 2.90
N HIS A 56 5.03 -19.83 4.13
CA HIS A 56 4.14 -20.94 4.40
C HIS A 56 3.37 -20.60 5.68
N LEU A 57 2.05 -20.61 5.58
CA LEU A 57 1.14 -20.30 6.68
C LEU A 57 0.34 -21.54 7.03
N LYS A 58 0.18 -21.76 8.34
CA LYS A 58 -0.68 -22.80 8.90
C LYS A 58 -1.69 -22.14 9.82
N ILE A 59 -2.97 -22.24 9.46
CA ILE A 59 -4.09 -21.64 10.18
C ILE A 59 -4.94 -22.78 10.74
N GLU A 60 -5.06 -22.85 12.06
CA GLU A 60 -5.93 -23.82 12.73
C GLU A 60 -7.27 -23.16 13.06
N ILE A 61 -8.34 -23.74 12.52
CA ILE A 61 -9.72 -23.31 12.73
C ILE A 61 -10.38 -24.33 13.65
N SER A 62 -10.69 -23.92 14.88
CA SER A 62 -11.29 -24.83 15.88
C SER A 62 -12.83 -24.83 15.87
N THR A 63 -13.46 -23.91 15.14
CA THR A 63 -14.92 -23.71 15.13
C THR A 63 -15.41 -23.40 13.72
N THR A 64 -16.64 -23.77 13.40
CA THR A 64 -17.26 -23.40 12.12
C THR A 64 -17.33 -21.87 11.97
N MET A 65 -16.77 -21.34 10.87
CA MET A 65 -16.74 -19.90 10.61
C MET A 65 -16.84 -19.57 9.12
N PRO A 66 -17.37 -18.39 8.75
CA PRO A 66 -17.40 -17.95 7.37
C PRO A 66 -15.99 -17.58 6.92
N ILE A 67 -15.58 -18.07 5.76
CA ILE A 67 -14.34 -17.68 5.09
C ILE A 67 -14.62 -17.33 3.63
N GLN A 68 -13.73 -16.54 3.03
CA GLN A 68 -13.86 -16.07 1.65
C GLN A 68 -12.49 -16.07 0.99
N VAL A 69 -12.42 -16.57 -0.24
CA VAL A 69 -11.21 -16.55 -1.08
C VAL A 69 -11.62 -16.08 -2.47
N ASP A 70 -10.89 -15.10 -3.00
CA ASP A 70 -11.09 -14.52 -4.34
C ASP A 70 -12.55 -14.15 -4.68
N GLY A 71 -13.32 -13.73 -3.67
CA GLY A 71 -14.73 -13.35 -3.85
C GLY A 71 -15.75 -14.45 -3.54
N GLU A 72 -15.31 -15.70 -3.38
CA GLU A 72 -16.19 -16.85 -3.14
C GLU A 72 -16.28 -17.17 -1.64
N PRO A 73 -17.43 -16.99 -0.98
CA PRO A 73 -17.62 -17.28 0.44
C PRO A 73 -18.08 -18.73 0.69
N TRP A 74 -17.67 -19.31 1.82
CA TRP A 74 -18.21 -20.59 2.32
C TRP A 74 -18.14 -20.70 3.84
N SER A 75 -18.87 -21.69 4.39
CA SER A 75 -18.79 -22.05 5.82
C SER A 75 -17.74 -23.13 6.01
N GLN A 76 -16.67 -22.81 6.73
CA GLN A 76 -15.57 -23.72 6.97
C GLN A 76 -15.74 -24.42 8.32
N GLU A 77 -15.93 -25.73 8.29
CA GLU A 77 -15.87 -26.59 9.48
C GLU A 77 -14.45 -26.63 10.09
N PRO A 78 -14.29 -27.03 11.37
CA PRO A 78 -12.98 -27.09 12.01
C PRO A 78 -11.95 -27.85 11.17
N CYS A 79 -10.82 -27.21 10.88
CA CYS A 79 -9.80 -27.75 9.99
C CYS A 79 -8.45 -27.06 10.21
N THR A 80 -7.43 -27.54 9.50
CA THR A 80 -6.16 -26.83 9.33
C THR A 80 -6.03 -26.41 7.88
N ILE A 81 -5.86 -25.12 7.64
CA ILE A 81 -5.55 -24.56 6.33
C ILE A 81 -4.05 -24.35 6.25
N GLU A 82 -3.42 -24.92 5.22
CA GLU A 82 -2.03 -24.66 4.88
C GLU A 82 -1.96 -23.92 3.55
N ASP A 83 -1.35 -22.74 3.57
CA ASP A 83 -1.19 -21.89 2.40
C ASP A 83 0.29 -21.65 2.12
N SER A 84 0.67 -21.76 0.85
CA SER A 84 2.02 -21.49 0.38
C SER A 84 2.00 -21.16 -1.10
N HIS A 85 3.01 -20.41 -1.54
CA HIS A 85 3.14 -20.04 -2.93
C HIS A 85 3.23 -21.27 -3.85
N HIS A 86 2.21 -21.45 -4.70
CA HIS A 86 2.17 -22.53 -5.70
C HIS A 86 2.81 -22.10 -7.03
N ASN A 87 2.36 -21.00 -7.62
CA ASN A 87 2.84 -20.53 -8.93
C ASN A 87 2.76 -19.00 -9.05
N GLN A 88 3.46 -18.44 -10.04
CA GLN A 88 3.49 -17.01 -10.31
C GLN A 88 3.15 -16.76 -11.78
N ALA A 89 2.23 -15.81 -12.01
CA ALA A 89 1.86 -15.36 -13.34
C ALA A 89 2.45 -13.96 -13.62
N PHE A 90 2.82 -13.71 -14.87
CA PHE A 90 3.17 -12.37 -15.32
C PHE A 90 1.90 -11.57 -15.56
N MET A 91 1.68 -10.56 -14.71
CA MET A 91 0.52 -9.69 -14.79
C MET A 91 0.92 -8.34 -15.38
N LEU A 92 0.05 -7.77 -16.22
CA LEU A 92 0.21 -6.37 -16.63
C LEU A 92 0.04 -5.48 -15.40
N LYS A 93 1.12 -4.81 -15.01
CA LYS A 93 1.04 -3.72 -14.05
C LYS A 93 0.75 -2.44 -14.83
N ARG A 94 -0.18 -1.62 -14.35
CA ARG A 94 -0.23 -0.21 -14.80
C ARG A 94 1.19 0.33 -14.62
N VAL A 95 1.74 0.96 -15.66
CA VAL A 95 2.99 1.72 -15.51
C VAL A 95 2.69 2.70 -14.40
N SER A 96 3.25 2.43 -13.23
CA SER A 96 3.05 3.28 -12.08
C SER A 96 3.58 4.63 -12.52
N GLU A 97 2.70 5.63 -12.58
CA GLU A 97 3.16 6.99 -12.39
C GLU A 97 3.67 7.06 -10.94
N GLU A 98 4.89 6.62 -10.71
CA GLU A 98 5.60 6.72 -9.43
C GLU A 98 6.99 7.24 -9.79
N PRO A 99 7.50 8.37 -9.27
CA PRO A 99 6.92 9.41 -8.41
C PRO A 99 6.91 10.78 -9.13
N PHE A 100 6.64 10.85 -10.43
CA PHE A 100 6.79 12.13 -11.16
C PHE A 100 5.80 13.20 -10.72
N GLY A 101 4.54 12.85 -10.43
CA GLY A 101 3.56 13.81 -9.91
C GLY A 101 3.94 14.35 -8.53
N HIS A 102 4.41 13.49 -7.62
CA HIS A 102 4.83 13.89 -6.28
C HIS A 102 6.14 14.69 -6.30
N ALA A 103 7.14 14.24 -7.07
CA ALA A 103 8.38 14.98 -7.28
C ALA A 103 8.13 16.32 -8.00
N ALA A 104 7.24 16.36 -9.00
CA ALA A 104 6.86 17.60 -9.68
C ALA A 104 6.09 18.54 -8.75
N SER A 105 5.22 18.03 -7.87
CA SER A 105 4.55 18.82 -6.84
C SER A 105 5.56 19.43 -5.87
N ILE A 106 6.49 18.62 -5.34
CA ILE A 106 7.56 19.10 -4.46
C ILE A 106 8.42 20.14 -5.17
N MET A 107 8.79 19.92 -6.43
CA MET A 107 9.56 20.88 -7.22
C MET A 107 8.79 22.19 -7.46
N ALA A 108 7.49 22.12 -7.75
CA ALA A 108 6.65 23.30 -7.90
C ALA A 108 6.58 24.10 -6.60
N ASP A 109 6.38 23.44 -5.47
CA ASP A 109 6.33 24.06 -4.14
C ASP A 109 7.69 24.71 -3.76
N ILE A 110 8.81 24.04 -4.06
CA ILE A 110 10.16 24.59 -3.84
C ILE A 110 10.38 25.84 -4.70
N LEU A 111 10.01 25.79 -5.99
CA LEU A 111 10.17 26.93 -6.91
C LEU A 111 9.27 28.11 -6.53
N GLU A 112 8.06 27.85 -6.04
CA GLU A 112 7.17 28.88 -5.53
C GLU A 112 7.72 29.53 -4.25
N ASN A 113 8.20 28.74 -3.29
CA ASN A 113 8.86 29.26 -2.10
C ASN A 113 10.14 30.03 -2.42
N ALA A 114 10.94 29.58 -3.39
CA ALA A 114 12.14 30.27 -3.83
C ALA A 114 11.85 31.62 -4.49
N GLU A 115 10.73 31.74 -5.23
CA GLU A 115 10.26 33.02 -5.78
C GLU A 115 9.78 33.95 -4.66
N ASN A 116 8.96 33.45 -3.74
CA ASN A 116 8.41 34.24 -2.63
C ASN A 116 9.50 34.73 -1.66
N SER A 117 10.58 33.97 -1.50
CA SER A 117 11.76 34.34 -0.71
C SER A 117 12.79 35.19 -1.48
N GLY A 118 12.55 35.47 -2.76
CA GLY A 118 13.44 36.27 -3.61
C GLY A 118 14.74 35.58 -4.01
N VAL A 119 14.86 34.27 -3.80
CA VAL A 119 16.02 33.45 -4.23
C VAL A 119 16.06 33.31 -5.76
N ILE A 120 14.89 33.25 -6.39
CA ILE A 120 14.74 33.27 -7.86
C ILE A 120 13.72 34.34 -8.29
N SER A 121 13.87 34.86 -9.50
CA SER A 121 12.88 35.72 -10.15
C SER A 121 11.75 34.92 -10.80
N ALA A 122 10.60 35.57 -11.03
CA ALA A 122 9.47 35.00 -11.77
C ALA A 122 9.87 34.45 -13.15
N LEU A 123 10.81 35.13 -13.83
CA LEU A 123 11.33 34.67 -15.12
C LEU A 123 12.14 33.38 -14.98
N GLN A 124 13.02 33.28 -13.98
CA GLN A 124 13.80 32.07 -13.70
C GLN A 124 12.90 30.90 -13.32
N LYS A 125 11.87 31.12 -12.48
CA LYS A 125 10.86 30.10 -12.16
C LYS A 125 10.20 29.56 -13.43
N ARG A 126 9.73 30.45 -14.31
CA ARG A 126 9.07 30.06 -15.56
C ARG A 126 9.98 29.24 -16.48
N THR A 127 11.25 29.64 -16.63
CA THR A 127 12.23 28.89 -17.43
C THR A 127 12.50 27.50 -16.83
N LEU A 128 12.67 27.40 -15.51
CA LEU A 128 12.87 26.12 -14.83
C LEU A 128 11.66 25.20 -14.97
N LEU A 129 10.44 25.71 -14.82
CA LEU A 129 9.22 24.92 -15.05
C LEU A 129 9.08 24.44 -16.49
N GLN A 130 9.45 25.26 -17.48
CA GLN A 130 9.44 24.86 -18.89
C GLN A 130 10.47 23.77 -19.20
N GLU A 131 11.67 23.87 -18.63
CA GLU A 131 12.73 22.87 -18.80
C GLU A 131 12.42 21.56 -18.06
N ILE A 132 11.77 21.66 -16.90
CA ILE A 132 11.24 20.49 -16.20
C ILE A 132 10.15 19.83 -17.07
N ALA A 133 9.18 20.59 -17.58
CA ALA A 133 8.13 20.06 -18.44
C ALA A 133 8.67 19.41 -19.73
N SER A 134 9.72 19.97 -20.35
CA SER A 134 10.31 19.44 -21.58
C SER A 134 11.13 18.16 -21.39
N ARG A 135 11.57 17.88 -20.16
CA ARG A 135 12.28 16.65 -19.80
C ARG A 135 11.37 15.57 -19.22
N LEU A 136 10.11 15.94 -18.95
CA LEU A 136 9.09 15.08 -18.35
C LEU A 136 8.05 14.57 -19.37
N LEU A 137 8.01 15.14 -20.57
CA LEU A 137 7.16 14.73 -21.71
C LEU A 137 8.02 14.18 -22.85
#